data_AF-A0AAW0T2W9-F1
#
_entry.id   AF-A0AAW0T2W9-F1
#
_cell.length_a   1.000
_cell.length_b   1.000
_cell.length_c   1.000
_cell.angle_alpha   90.00
_cell.angle_beta   90.00
_cell.angle_gamma   90.00
#
_symmetry.space_group_name_H-M   'P 1'
#
loop_
_entity.id
_entity.type
_entity.pdbx_description
1 polymer ?
#
loop_
_entity_poly.entity_id
_entity_poly.type
_entity_poly.pdbx_seq_one_letter_code
_entity_poly.pdbx_strand_id
1 'polypeptide(L)'
;MVSFSDPSAPKGTADHDCKIGGRYFVNGSIWHPVIGPFGEMDCVLCKCLNRRIDCSRLKCPSRDKLQCTKPVKVAGQCCPVCPLTLMTSTAPQPSGSTVRCLNERVQQAVWKNVGAGSNSGVLHYVFEPVGSRGMPSAILHMHRMILRSGNLENLDIYDITRDEFRNLRSTYTFSLFGGTTNKLMNKFKNREQKIDRRCKRNSRCSIKVANMDRMLKVRPATLRVRCARGEKEI
;
A
#
# COMPACT_ATOMS: atom_id res chain seq x y z
N MET A 1 -4.11 55.08 -10.70
CA MET A 1 -3.02 54.13 -10.36
C MET A 1 -3.63 52.77 -10.12
N VAL A 2 -3.15 51.77 -10.84
CA VAL A 2 -3.72 50.42 -10.94
C VAL A 2 -3.28 49.58 -9.74
N SER A 3 -4.23 48.94 -9.05
CA SER A 3 -3.94 47.99 -7.97
C SER A 3 -3.73 46.60 -8.58
N PHE A 4 -2.57 45.99 -8.34
CA PHE A 4 -2.24 44.64 -8.77
C PHE A 4 -2.60 43.64 -7.67
N SER A 5 -3.66 42.87 -7.89
CA SER A 5 -3.99 41.68 -7.10
C SER A 5 -3.19 40.49 -7.65
N ASP A 6 -2.38 39.85 -6.80
CA ASP A 6 -1.59 38.66 -7.15
C ASP A 6 -2.52 37.44 -7.41
N PRO A 7 -2.51 36.83 -8.62
CA PRO A 7 -3.39 35.70 -8.97
C PRO A 7 -2.95 34.34 -8.40
N SER A 8 -1.91 34.28 -7.57
CA SER A 8 -1.24 33.01 -7.20
C SER A 8 -1.71 32.35 -5.89
N ALA A 9 -2.80 32.80 -5.28
CA ALA A 9 -3.40 32.12 -4.12
C ALA A 9 -4.56 31.18 -4.55
N PRO A 10 -4.38 29.84 -4.58
CA PRO A 10 -5.48 28.92 -4.85
C PRO A 10 -6.47 28.91 -3.67
N LYS A 11 -7.66 29.50 -3.90
CA LYS A 11 -8.85 29.27 -3.08
C LYS A 11 -9.38 27.85 -3.33
N GLY A 12 -9.17 26.95 -2.36
CA GLY A 12 -9.84 25.64 -2.30
C GLY A 12 -9.00 24.52 -1.67
N THR A 13 -9.09 24.39 -0.34
CA THR A 13 -8.70 23.26 0.53
C THR A 13 -7.21 22.85 0.59
N ALA A 14 -6.29 23.80 0.77
CA ALA A 14 -4.92 23.55 1.26
C ALA A 14 -4.77 23.83 2.77
N ASP A 15 -5.87 24.14 3.46
CA ASP A 15 -5.88 24.72 4.80
C ASP A 15 -5.63 23.70 5.94
N HIS A 16 -5.49 22.41 5.62
CA HIS A 16 -5.44 21.33 6.61
C HIS A 16 -4.20 20.43 6.50
N ASP A 17 -3.31 20.72 5.54
CA ASP A 17 -2.09 19.94 5.32
C ASP A 17 -1.00 20.33 6.32
N CYS A 18 -0.15 19.38 6.67
CA CYS A 18 0.93 19.56 7.63
C CYS A 18 2.25 19.83 6.92
N LYS A 19 3.10 20.67 7.51
CA LYS A 19 4.42 21.00 6.99
C LYS A 19 5.47 20.78 8.06
N ILE A 20 6.47 19.94 7.80
CA ILE A 20 7.60 19.69 8.71
C ILE A 20 8.88 19.39 7.93
N GLY A 21 10.00 19.98 8.34
CA GLY A 21 11.31 19.73 7.73
C GLY A 21 11.36 19.99 6.22
N GLY A 22 10.62 21.00 5.72
CA GLY A 22 10.52 21.32 4.30
C GLY A 22 9.62 20.38 3.48
N ARG A 23 8.99 19.38 4.11
CA ARG A 23 8.08 18.43 3.48
C ARG A 23 6.61 18.78 3.77
N TYR A 24 5.74 18.49 2.81
CA TYR A 24 4.29 18.67 2.92
C TYR A 24 3.60 17.31 3.04
N PHE A 25 2.66 17.20 3.98
CA PHE A 25 1.91 16.00 4.29
C PHE A 25 0.42 16.31 4.21
N VAL A 26 -0.29 15.60 3.35
CA VAL A 26 -1.74 15.79 3.15
C VAL A 26 -2.49 15.47 4.44
N ASN A 27 -3.54 16.21 4.74
CA ASN A 27 -4.40 15.89 5.88
C ASN A 27 -4.87 14.42 5.86
N GLY A 28 -4.72 13.72 6.97
CA GLY A 28 -5.02 12.29 7.11
C GLY A 28 -3.90 11.34 6.70
N SER A 29 -2.80 11.84 6.11
CA SER A 29 -1.64 11.02 5.76
C SER A 29 -0.93 10.48 7.01
N ILE A 30 -0.32 9.31 6.87
CA ILE A 30 0.42 8.61 7.92
C ILE A 30 1.79 8.21 7.35
N TRP A 31 2.87 8.43 8.11
CA TRP A 31 4.23 8.13 7.68
C TRP A 31 5.15 7.81 8.86
N HIS A 32 6.26 7.12 8.58
CA HIS A 32 7.39 7.04 9.49
C HIS A 32 8.32 8.23 9.26
N PRO A 33 8.68 8.98 10.31
CA PRO A 33 9.57 10.12 10.15
C PRO A 33 11.00 9.63 9.83
N VAL A 34 11.67 10.39 8.98
CA VAL A 34 13.09 10.20 8.68
C VAL A 34 13.88 11.18 9.51
N ILE A 35 14.74 10.67 10.39
CA ILE A 35 15.67 11.47 11.17
C ILE A 35 17.04 11.24 10.54
N GLY A 36 17.64 12.26 9.91
CA GLY A 36 19.03 12.13 9.43
C GLY A 36 19.98 11.86 10.59
N PRO A 37 21.26 11.46 10.39
CA PRO A 37 21.76 10.38 9.53
C PRO A 37 21.17 8.98 9.84
N PHE A 38 20.24 8.85 10.79
CA PHE A 38 19.73 7.58 11.31
C PHE A 38 18.65 6.89 10.44
N GLY A 39 18.11 7.57 9.43
CA GLY A 39 17.13 7.01 8.51
C GLY A 39 15.70 7.01 9.06
N GLU A 40 14.88 6.10 8.55
CA GLU A 40 13.47 5.97 8.90
C GLU A 40 13.30 5.34 10.29
N MET A 41 12.41 5.91 11.11
CA MET A 41 12.09 5.32 12.41
C MET A 41 10.93 4.33 12.29
N ASP A 42 11.26 3.05 12.12
CA ASP A 42 10.30 1.95 11.97
C ASP A 42 9.22 1.90 13.06
N CYS A 43 9.53 2.39 14.27
CA CYS A 43 8.62 2.38 15.43
C CYS A 43 7.88 3.68 15.71
N VAL A 44 8.04 4.72 14.89
CA VAL A 44 7.33 5.98 15.09
C VAL A 44 6.40 6.20 13.92
N LEU A 45 5.12 6.40 14.22
CA LEU A 45 4.08 6.64 13.23
C LEU A 45 3.52 8.04 13.43
N CYS A 46 3.74 8.91 12.45
CA CYS A 46 3.23 10.27 12.43
C CYS A 46 2.00 10.36 11.54
N LYS A 47 1.00 11.12 11.97
CA LYS A 47 -0.23 11.39 11.24
C LYS A 47 -0.45 12.89 11.11
N CYS A 48 -0.86 13.33 9.93
CA CYS A 48 -1.30 14.70 9.74
C CYS A 48 -2.79 14.82 10.04
N LEU A 49 -3.15 15.73 10.93
CA LEU A 49 -4.52 16.03 11.36
C LEU A 49 -4.71 17.54 11.39
N ASN A 50 -5.32 18.10 10.35
CA ASN A 50 -5.69 19.52 10.25
C ASN A 50 -4.54 20.45 10.65
N ARG A 51 -3.41 20.37 9.92
CA ARG A 51 -2.12 21.08 10.17
C ARG A 51 -1.33 20.61 11.40
N ARG A 52 -1.89 19.77 12.26
CA ARG A 52 -1.20 19.19 13.41
C ARG A 52 -0.57 17.85 13.04
N ILE A 53 0.70 17.68 13.41
CA ILE A 53 1.39 16.40 13.30
C ILE A 53 1.29 15.69 14.64
N ASP A 54 0.68 14.51 14.64
CA ASP A 54 0.56 13.65 15.80
C ASP A 54 1.43 12.41 15.58
N CYS A 55 2.49 12.27 16.38
CA CYS A 55 3.42 11.15 16.27
C CYS A 55 3.30 10.25 17.49
N SER A 56 3.07 8.97 17.25
CA SER A 56 2.97 7.94 18.28
C SER A 56 4.05 6.88 18.09
N ARG A 57 4.60 6.38 19.19
CA ARG A 57 5.48 5.21 19.16
C ARG A 57 4.64 3.95 19.16
N LEU A 58 4.89 3.07 18.20
CA LEU A 58 4.34 1.72 18.17
C LEU A 58 4.91 0.93 19.35
N LYS A 59 4.04 0.42 20.21
CA LYS A 59 4.42 -0.47 21.31
C LYS A 59 4.47 -1.91 20.79
N CYS A 60 5.63 -2.53 20.90
CA CYS A 60 5.75 -3.95 20.59
C CYS A 60 5.19 -4.82 21.71
N PRO A 61 4.73 -6.05 21.39
CA PRO A 61 4.44 -7.05 22.40
C PRO A 61 5.67 -7.27 23.30
N SER A 62 5.44 -7.50 24.60
CA SER A 62 6.52 -7.94 25.49
C SER A 62 7.07 -9.28 25.01
N ARG A 63 8.33 -9.55 25.34
CA ARG A 63 9.03 -10.77 24.91
C ARG A 63 8.27 -12.03 25.31
N ASP A 64 7.63 -12.03 26.48
CA ASP A 64 6.86 -13.17 27.01
C ASP A 64 5.58 -13.46 26.22
N LYS A 65 5.12 -12.51 25.40
CA LYS A 65 3.99 -12.69 24.48
C LYS A 65 4.41 -13.21 23.11
N LEU A 66 5.72 -13.23 22.81
CA LEU A 66 6.25 -13.78 21.57
C LEU A 66 6.52 -15.27 21.79
N GLN A 67 5.92 -16.11 20.96
CA GLN A 67 5.96 -17.57 21.12
C GLN A 67 7.30 -18.21 20.71
N CYS A 68 8.42 -17.47 20.78
CA CYS A 68 9.73 -17.97 20.43
C CYS A 68 10.80 -17.49 21.42
N THR A 69 11.79 -18.36 21.65
CA THR A 69 12.91 -18.08 22.56
C THR A 69 13.85 -16.99 22.03
N LYS A 70 13.95 -16.85 20.70
CA LYS A 70 14.84 -15.90 20.00
C LYS A 70 14.09 -15.08 18.95
N PRO A 71 13.39 -14.00 19.35
CA PRO A 71 12.84 -13.03 18.41
C PRO A 71 13.94 -12.32 17.63
N VAL A 72 13.75 -12.13 16.32
CA VAL A 72 14.71 -11.49 15.42
C VAL A 72 14.18 -10.14 14.97
N LYS A 73 15.00 -9.09 15.10
CA LYS A 73 14.70 -7.76 14.57
C LYS A 73 14.96 -7.75 13.06
N VAL A 74 13.92 -7.48 12.28
CA VAL A 74 14.01 -7.36 10.82
C VAL A 74 14.10 -5.88 10.45
N ALA A 75 14.98 -5.53 9.52
CA ALA A 75 15.12 -4.16 9.03
C ALA A 75 13.81 -3.67 8.40
N GLY A 76 13.37 -2.45 8.73
CA GLY A 76 12.11 -1.88 8.23
C GLY A 76 10.86 -2.31 9.00
N GLN A 77 10.98 -3.13 10.05
CA GLN A 77 9.86 -3.50 10.92
C GLN A 77 10.07 -2.99 12.33
N CYS A 78 9.04 -2.40 12.94
CA CYS A 78 9.16 -1.93 14.33
C CYS A 78 9.47 -3.07 15.31
N CYS A 79 8.71 -4.17 15.21
CA CYS A 79 8.74 -5.23 16.22
C CYS A 79 9.54 -6.45 15.77
N PRO A 80 10.19 -7.15 16.70
CA PRO A 80 10.89 -8.39 16.38
C PRO A 80 9.88 -9.50 16.02
N VAL A 81 10.28 -10.39 15.13
CA VAL A 81 9.47 -11.50 14.64
C VAL A 81 10.05 -12.83 15.07
N CYS A 82 9.20 -13.84 15.18
CA CYS A 82 9.62 -15.21 15.44
C CYS A 82 9.81 -15.95 14.10
N PRO A 83 11.05 -16.35 13.73
CA PRO A 83 11.27 -17.19 12.56
C PRO A 83 10.63 -18.56 12.77
N LEU A 84 9.94 -19.05 11.74
CA LEU A 84 9.04 -20.22 11.76
C LEU A 84 9.70 -21.59 11.98
N THR A 85 10.99 -21.67 12.33
CA THR A 85 11.74 -22.92 12.14
C THR A 85 11.85 -23.84 13.35
N LEU A 86 11.30 -23.54 14.53
CA LEU A 86 11.29 -24.51 15.64
C LEU A 86 10.06 -24.36 16.54
N MET A 87 8.93 -24.96 16.12
CA MET A 87 7.82 -25.25 17.04
C MET A 87 7.55 -26.75 17.05
N THR A 88 8.18 -27.45 17.99
CA THR A 88 7.77 -28.78 18.44
C THR A 88 6.71 -28.63 19.53
N SER A 89 5.49 -29.04 19.18
CA SER A 89 4.33 -29.52 19.95
C SER A 89 4.24 -29.25 21.47
N THR A 90 3.07 -28.76 21.93
CA THR A 90 2.00 -29.52 22.65
C THR A 90 1.23 -28.62 23.62
N ALA A 91 0.14 -27.98 23.17
CA ALA A 91 -0.96 -27.48 24.01
C ALA A 91 -2.20 -27.28 23.12
N PRO A 92 -3.44 -27.53 23.59
CA PRO A 92 -4.65 -27.24 22.82
C PRO A 92 -4.81 -25.72 22.73
N GLN A 93 -4.25 -25.11 21.69
CA GLN A 93 -4.49 -23.71 21.36
C GLN A 93 -5.92 -23.56 20.83
N PRO A 94 -6.63 -22.46 21.16
CA PRO A 94 -7.84 -22.10 20.43
C PRO A 94 -7.44 -21.86 18.98
N SER A 95 -7.76 -22.85 18.16
CA SER A 95 -7.48 -22.97 16.75
C SER A 95 -8.31 -21.97 15.95
N GLY A 96 -7.77 -20.77 15.78
CA GLY A 96 -8.38 -19.79 14.90
C GLY A 96 -7.36 -18.89 14.23
N SER A 97 -6.55 -19.45 13.33
CA SER A 97 -5.84 -18.64 12.35
C SER A 97 -6.86 -17.80 11.58
N THR A 98 -6.90 -16.48 11.82
CA THR A 98 -7.83 -15.61 11.11
C THR A 98 -7.38 -15.44 9.67
N VAL A 99 -8.29 -15.77 8.75
CA VAL A 99 -8.14 -15.71 7.31
C VAL A 99 -8.78 -14.44 6.75
N ARG A 100 -8.30 -13.99 5.57
CA ARG A 100 -8.87 -12.85 4.85
C ARG A 100 -9.84 -13.35 3.80
N CYS A 101 -11.07 -12.87 3.86
CA CYS A 101 -12.16 -13.34 3.01
C CYS A 101 -12.69 -12.22 2.11
N LEU A 102 -12.87 -12.56 0.85
CA LEU A 102 -13.50 -11.72 -0.16
C LEU A 102 -14.76 -12.41 -0.68
N ASN A 103 -15.83 -11.64 -0.87
CA ASN A 103 -17.08 -12.16 -1.44
C ASN A 103 -16.87 -12.68 -2.87
N GLU A 104 -17.60 -13.71 -3.30
CA GLU A 104 -17.52 -14.31 -4.64
C GLU A 104 -17.73 -13.33 -5.81
N ARG A 105 -18.45 -12.23 -5.59
CA ARG A 105 -18.61 -11.17 -6.60
C ARG A 105 -17.29 -10.44 -6.88
N VAL A 106 -16.30 -10.55 -6.00
CA VAL A 106 -14.93 -10.09 -6.19
C VAL A 106 -14.13 -11.20 -6.87
N GLN A 107 -13.57 -10.88 -8.04
CA GLN A 107 -12.75 -11.83 -8.81
C GLN A 107 -11.26 -11.61 -8.66
N GLN A 108 -10.85 -10.39 -8.28
CA GLN A 108 -9.45 -10.00 -8.18
C GLN A 108 -9.18 -9.40 -6.81
N ALA A 109 -8.22 -9.93 -6.08
CA ALA A 109 -7.59 -9.19 -4.99
C ALA A 109 -6.58 -8.20 -5.57
N VAL A 110 -6.50 -7.03 -4.96
CA VAL A 110 -5.62 -5.94 -5.37
C VAL A 110 -4.59 -5.74 -4.27
N TRP A 111 -3.33 -5.98 -4.60
CA TRP A 111 -2.20 -5.60 -3.75
C TRP A 111 -1.61 -4.30 -4.27
N LYS A 112 -1.23 -3.42 -3.34
CA LYS A 112 -0.67 -2.11 -3.65
C LYS A 112 0.62 -1.88 -2.87
N ASN A 113 1.62 -1.35 -3.54
CA ASN A 113 2.82 -0.80 -2.91
C ASN A 113 3.01 0.64 -3.42
N VAL A 114 3.38 1.54 -2.51
CA VAL A 114 3.72 2.93 -2.82
C VAL A 114 5.08 3.21 -2.22
N GLY A 115 6.06 3.54 -3.06
CA GLY A 115 7.37 4.02 -2.64
C GLY A 115 7.55 5.46 -3.07
N ALA A 116 8.19 6.27 -2.23
CA ALA A 116 8.48 7.67 -2.53
C ALA A 116 9.95 7.97 -2.17
N GLY A 117 10.69 8.47 -3.15
CA GLY A 117 11.99 9.11 -3.00
C GLY A 117 11.87 10.63 -3.12
N SER A 118 13.00 11.34 -3.10
CA SER A 118 13.02 12.81 -3.08
C SER A 118 12.32 13.44 -4.29
N ASN A 119 12.57 12.92 -5.49
CA ASN A 119 11.96 13.39 -6.75
C ASN A 119 11.37 12.25 -7.58
N SER A 120 11.35 11.04 -7.06
CA SER A 120 10.87 9.85 -7.73
C SER A 120 9.82 9.14 -6.87
N GLY A 121 8.85 8.52 -7.50
CA GLY A 121 7.86 7.69 -6.83
C GLY A 121 7.66 6.40 -7.61
N VAL A 122 7.30 5.34 -6.91
CA VAL A 122 6.91 4.07 -7.51
C VAL A 122 5.55 3.66 -6.98
N LEU A 123 4.68 3.23 -7.87
CA LEU A 123 3.35 2.74 -7.55
C LEU A 123 3.15 1.40 -8.24
N HIS A 124 2.93 0.36 -7.44
CA HIS A 124 2.63 -0.97 -7.92
C HIS A 124 1.17 -1.34 -7.63
N TYR A 125 0.50 -1.93 -8.61
CA TYR A 125 -0.73 -2.69 -8.41
C TYR A 125 -0.50 -4.13 -8.89
N VAL A 126 -0.94 -5.10 -8.09
CA VAL A 126 -0.93 -6.51 -8.49
C VAL A 126 -2.34 -7.05 -8.34
N PHE A 127 -2.89 -7.55 -9.44
CA PHE A 127 -4.19 -8.21 -9.48
C PHE A 127 -4.00 -9.71 -9.38
N GLU A 128 -4.50 -10.28 -8.28
CA GLU A 128 -4.42 -11.71 -7.99
C GLU A 128 -5.81 -12.35 -8.09
N PRO A 129 -5.98 -13.37 -8.95
CA PRO A 129 -7.26 -14.08 -9.06
C PRO A 129 -7.67 -14.70 -7.73
N VAL A 130 -8.86 -14.37 -7.25
CA VAL A 130 -9.38 -14.90 -5.98
C VAL A 130 -9.60 -16.41 -6.07
N GLY A 131 -9.24 -17.14 -5.02
CA GLY A 131 -9.36 -18.61 -4.98
C GLY A 131 -8.21 -19.33 -5.69
N SER A 132 -7.20 -18.60 -6.16
CA SER A 132 -5.96 -19.24 -6.60
C SER A 132 -5.05 -19.63 -5.43
N ARG A 133 -5.36 -19.23 -4.18
CA ARG A 133 -4.52 -19.42 -2.98
C ARG A 133 -3.99 -20.85 -2.87
N GLY A 134 -2.67 -20.98 -2.74
CA GLY A 134 -1.97 -22.28 -2.70
C GLY A 134 -1.45 -22.77 -4.05
N MET A 135 -1.77 -22.10 -5.16
CA MET A 135 -1.23 -22.39 -6.49
C MET A 135 0.00 -21.50 -6.79
N PRO A 136 1.23 -22.03 -6.79
CA PRO A 136 2.44 -21.22 -6.95
C PRO A 136 2.59 -20.63 -8.37
N SER A 137 2.13 -21.38 -9.37
CA SER A 137 2.11 -20.99 -10.80
C SER A 137 0.93 -20.09 -11.20
N ALA A 138 0.09 -19.65 -10.24
CA ALA A 138 -1.01 -18.74 -10.55
C ALA A 138 -0.46 -17.44 -11.15
N ILE A 139 -1.03 -17.02 -12.27
CA ILE A 139 -0.65 -15.79 -12.97
C ILE A 139 -1.34 -14.60 -12.32
N LEU A 140 -0.55 -13.60 -11.95
CA LEU A 140 -0.96 -12.32 -11.37
C LEU A 140 -0.58 -11.21 -12.36
N HIS A 141 -1.45 -10.22 -12.53
CA HIS A 141 -1.17 -9.08 -13.41
C HIS A 141 -0.52 -7.95 -12.61
N MET A 142 0.74 -7.63 -12.89
CA MET A 142 1.48 -6.56 -12.24
C MET A 142 1.53 -5.30 -13.12
N HIS A 143 1.24 -4.16 -12.50
CA HIS A 143 1.28 -2.84 -13.08
C HIS A 143 2.24 -1.98 -12.27
N ARG A 144 3.28 -1.45 -12.90
CA ARG A 144 4.33 -0.66 -12.27
C ARG A 144 4.42 0.71 -12.90
N MET A 145 4.21 1.74 -12.10
CA MET A 145 4.27 3.13 -12.51
C MET A 145 5.41 3.83 -11.79
N ILE A 146 6.33 4.42 -12.55
CA ILE A 146 7.42 5.24 -12.02
C ILE A 146 7.08 6.69 -12.31
N LEU A 147 7.04 7.51 -11.27
CA LEU A 147 6.89 8.95 -11.38
C LEU A 147 8.23 9.63 -11.12
N ARG A 148 8.53 10.67 -11.90
CA ARG A 148 9.67 11.56 -11.67
C ARG A 148 9.23 13.00 -11.78
N SER A 149 9.49 13.77 -10.72
CA SER A 149 9.06 15.16 -10.59
C SER A 149 7.57 15.35 -10.90
N GLY A 150 6.74 14.40 -10.48
CA GLY A 150 5.28 14.43 -10.67
C GLY A 150 4.77 13.98 -12.05
N ASN A 151 5.65 13.61 -12.98
CA ASN A 151 5.31 13.06 -14.29
C ASN A 151 5.45 11.55 -14.31
N LEU A 152 4.60 10.86 -15.08
CA LEU A 152 4.75 9.42 -15.32
C LEU A 152 5.89 9.21 -16.31
N GLU A 153 6.98 8.64 -15.82
CA GLU A 153 8.20 8.34 -16.58
C GLU A 153 8.11 6.96 -17.22
N ASN A 154 7.70 5.96 -16.44
CA ASN A 154 7.60 4.59 -16.92
C ASN A 154 6.29 3.92 -16.48
N LEU A 155 5.72 3.10 -17.36
CA LEU A 155 4.54 2.29 -17.11
C LEU A 155 4.77 0.87 -17.66
N ASP A 156 5.09 -0.06 -16.77
CA ASP A 156 5.28 -1.46 -17.13
C ASP A 156 4.03 -2.27 -16.74
N ILE A 157 3.55 -3.08 -17.67
CA ILE A 157 2.48 -4.06 -17.42
C ILE A 157 3.02 -5.41 -17.82
N TYR A 158 3.06 -6.35 -16.89
CA TYR A 158 3.57 -7.70 -17.12
C TYR A 158 2.92 -8.70 -16.17
N ASP A 159 3.00 -9.96 -16.55
CA ASP A 159 2.50 -11.07 -15.76
C ASP A 159 3.62 -11.62 -14.87
N ILE A 160 3.26 -11.95 -13.63
CA ILE A 160 4.15 -12.62 -12.67
C ILE A 160 3.41 -13.82 -12.07
N THR A 161 4.16 -14.80 -11.63
CA THR A 161 3.66 -15.93 -10.84
C THR A 161 3.48 -15.52 -9.37
N ARG A 162 2.72 -16.32 -8.61
CA ARG A 162 2.60 -16.09 -7.16
C ARG A 162 3.95 -16.21 -6.45
N ASP A 163 4.81 -17.14 -6.86
CA ASP A 163 6.12 -17.29 -6.22
C ASP A 163 7.04 -16.09 -6.50
N GLU A 164 7.03 -15.56 -7.73
CA GLU A 164 7.70 -14.30 -8.02
C GLU A 164 7.12 -13.15 -7.19
N PHE A 165 5.79 -13.09 -7.04
CA PHE A 165 5.15 -12.10 -6.17
C PHE A 165 5.57 -12.25 -4.70
N ARG A 166 5.70 -13.47 -4.18
CA ARG A 166 6.22 -13.72 -2.82
C ARG A 166 7.64 -13.18 -2.65
N ASN A 167 8.50 -13.39 -3.64
CA ASN A 167 9.85 -12.85 -3.65
C ASN A 167 9.84 -11.32 -3.69
N LEU A 168 9.01 -10.71 -4.54
CA LEU A 168 8.86 -9.26 -4.62
C LEU A 168 8.39 -8.62 -3.30
N ARG A 169 7.63 -9.34 -2.48
CA ARG A 169 7.20 -8.88 -1.15
C ARG A 169 8.32 -8.80 -0.11
N SER A 170 9.50 -9.37 -0.40
CA SER A 170 10.71 -9.17 0.40
C SER A 170 11.38 -7.81 0.12
N THR A 171 11.23 -7.32 -1.12
CA THR A 171 11.82 -6.05 -1.57
C THR A 171 10.86 -4.87 -1.42
N TYR A 172 9.56 -5.13 -1.63
CA TYR A 172 8.52 -4.10 -1.66
C TYR A 172 7.43 -4.38 -0.64
N THR A 173 7.02 -3.34 0.08
CA THR A 173 5.94 -3.40 1.08
C THR A 173 4.57 -3.39 0.40
N PHE A 174 4.13 -4.56 -0.10
CA PHE A 174 2.78 -4.72 -0.62
C PHE A 174 1.75 -4.87 0.49
N SER A 175 0.68 -4.08 0.39
CA SER A 175 -0.49 -4.13 1.25
C SER A 175 -1.71 -4.61 0.46
N LEU A 176 -2.59 -5.38 1.08
CA LEU A 176 -3.87 -5.74 0.46
C LEU A 176 -4.76 -4.48 0.43
N PHE A 177 -4.97 -3.94 -0.76
CA PHE A 177 -5.81 -2.76 -0.96
C PHE A 177 -7.31 -3.13 -0.94
N GLY A 178 -7.64 -4.37 -1.32
CA GLY A 178 -8.97 -4.93 -1.23
C GLY A 178 -9.31 -5.81 -2.42
N GLY A 179 -10.59 -6.02 -2.66
CA GLY A 179 -11.13 -6.81 -3.76
C GLY A 179 -11.81 -5.94 -4.83
N THR A 180 -11.62 -6.29 -6.10
CA THR A 180 -12.33 -5.68 -7.23
C THR A 180 -12.90 -6.74 -8.19
N THR A 181 -13.61 -6.28 -9.22
CA THR A 181 -14.17 -7.13 -10.29
C THR A 181 -13.32 -7.05 -11.56
N ASN A 182 -13.37 -8.06 -12.42
CA ASN A 182 -12.70 -8.04 -13.73
C ASN A 182 -13.15 -6.83 -14.57
N LYS A 183 -14.44 -6.45 -14.48
CA LYS A 183 -14.98 -5.28 -15.18
C LYS A 183 -14.31 -3.97 -14.74
N LEU A 184 -14.06 -3.81 -13.43
CA LEU A 184 -13.42 -2.62 -12.88
C LEU A 184 -11.90 -2.64 -13.13
N MET A 185 -11.26 -3.80 -13.02
CA MET A 185 -9.86 -3.99 -13.42
C MET A 185 -9.65 -3.59 -14.90
N ASN A 186 -10.49 -4.05 -15.83
CA ASN A 186 -10.37 -3.67 -17.24
C ASN A 186 -10.58 -2.17 -17.46
N LYS A 187 -11.49 -1.54 -16.71
CA LYS A 187 -11.65 -0.07 -16.73
C LYS A 187 -10.40 0.65 -16.22
N PHE A 188 -9.76 0.12 -15.19
CA PHE A 188 -8.48 0.61 -14.68
C PHE A 188 -7.39 0.51 -15.77
N LYS A 189 -7.20 -0.67 -16.38
CA LYS A 189 -6.24 -0.87 -17.49
C LYS A 189 -6.48 0.11 -18.65
N ASN A 190 -7.74 0.31 -19.04
CA ASN A 190 -8.10 1.27 -20.09
C ASN A 190 -7.80 2.73 -19.71
N ARG A 191 -7.92 3.11 -18.43
CA ARG A 191 -7.58 4.46 -17.99
C ARG A 191 -6.07 4.64 -17.94
N GLU A 192 -5.35 3.63 -17.49
CA GLU A 192 -3.90 3.62 -17.39
C GLU A 192 -3.25 3.91 -18.74
N GLN A 193 -3.65 3.21 -19.80
CA GLN A 193 -3.21 3.48 -21.18
C GLN A 193 -3.51 4.93 -21.63
N LYS A 194 -4.63 5.50 -21.16
CA LYS A 194 -4.97 6.90 -21.45
C LYS A 194 -4.18 7.89 -20.60
N ILE A 195 -3.68 7.51 -19.42
CA ILE A 195 -2.81 8.34 -18.58
C ILE A 195 -1.42 8.36 -19.20
N ASP A 196 -0.89 7.19 -19.57
CA ASP A 196 0.40 7.02 -20.24
C ASP A 196 0.54 7.96 -21.46
N ARG A 197 -0.43 7.92 -22.38
CA ARG A 197 -0.43 8.80 -23.57
C ARG A 197 -0.62 10.29 -23.27
N ARG A 198 -1.32 10.65 -22.19
CA ARG A 198 -1.74 12.05 -21.90
C ARG A 198 -0.90 12.75 -20.83
N CYS A 199 0.00 12.04 -20.16
CA CYS A 199 0.89 12.64 -19.16
C CYS A 199 2.03 13.49 -19.74
N LYS A 200 2.13 13.61 -21.07
CA LYS A 200 3.19 14.39 -21.76
C LYS A 200 2.79 15.82 -22.16
N ARG A 201 1.49 16.17 -22.19
CA ARG A 201 1.01 17.52 -22.53
C ARG A 201 0.21 18.10 -21.37
N ASN A 202 0.87 18.98 -20.61
CA ASN A 202 0.29 19.96 -19.68
C ASN A 202 -0.70 19.38 -18.65
N SER A 203 -0.25 18.52 -17.71
CA SER A 203 -1.19 18.00 -16.71
C SER A 203 -0.60 17.58 -15.36
N ARG A 204 -1.45 17.71 -14.33
CA ARG A 204 -1.35 17.15 -12.98
C ARG A 204 -1.29 15.60 -13.01
N CYS A 205 -0.25 15.03 -13.61
CA CYS A 205 -0.12 13.60 -13.88
C CYS A 205 -0.08 12.79 -12.59
N SER A 206 0.71 13.21 -11.61
CA SER A 206 0.72 12.64 -10.26
C SER A 206 -0.68 12.54 -9.63
N ILE A 207 -1.52 13.57 -9.79
CA ILE A 207 -2.91 13.55 -9.30
C ILE A 207 -3.76 12.55 -10.10
N LYS A 208 -3.58 12.44 -11.41
CA LYS A 208 -4.30 11.45 -12.24
C LYS A 208 -3.92 10.02 -11.84
N VAL A 209 -2.64 9.77 -11.60
CA VAL A 209 -2.11 8.49 -11.13
C VAL A 209 -2.64 8.18 -9.72
N ALA A 210 -2.61 9.14 -8.80
CA ALA A 210 -3.15 8.97 -7.44
C ALA A 210 -4.66 8.65 -7.46
N ASN A 211 -5.42 9.16 -8.43
CA ASN A 211 -6.85 8.90 -8.56
C ASN A 211 -7.19 7.53 -9.17
N MET A 212 -6.20 6.76 -9.62
CA MET A 212 -6.42 5.43 -10.21
C MET A 212 -7.11 4.47 -9.22
N ASP A 213 -6.83 4.60 -7.92
CA ASP A 213 -7.48 3.85 -6.84
C ASP A 213 -9.02 3.87 -6.95
N ARG A 214 -9.58 5.04 -7.29
CA ARG A 214 -11.04 5.25 -7.36
C ARG A 214 -11.71 4.42 -8.44
N MET A 215 -10.96 3.99 -9.46
CA MET A 215 -11.48 3.17 -10.55
C MET A 215 -11.77 1.74 -10.11
N LEU A 216 -11.02 1.24 -9.13
CA LEU A 216 -11.12 -0.13 -8.68
C LEU A 216 -12.31 -0.36 -7.76
N LYS A 217 -12.88 0.70 -7.17
CA LYS A 217 -13.98 0.63 -6.19
C LYS A 217 -13.80 -0.55 -5.22
N VAL A 218 -12.62 -0.59 -4.58
CA VAL A 218 -12.20 -1.76 -3.81
C VAL A 218 -13.14 -2.04 -2.65
N ARG A 219 -13.39 -3.32 -2.42
CA ARG A 219 -14.11 -3.84 -1.26
C ARG A 219 -13.10 -4.37 -0.23
N PRO A 220 -13.19 -3.98 1.05
CA PRO A 220 -12.26 -4.50 2.05
C PRO A 220 -12.44 -6.01 2.22
N ALA A 221 -11.33 -6.70 2.53
CA ALA A 221 -11.39 -8.09 2.96
C ALA A 221 -11.85 -8.18 4.42
N THR A 222 -12.66 -9.17 4.74
CA THR A 222 -13.13 -9.41 6.10
C THR A 222 -12.19 -10.41 6.79
N LEU A 223 -11.82 -10.16 8.05
CA LEU A 223 -11.09 -11.13 8.86
C LEU A 223 -12.07 -12.10 9.51
N ARG A 224 -11.88 -13.39 9.29
CA ARG A 224 -12.72 -14.46 9.86
C ARG A 224 -11.87 -15.65 10.26
N VAL A 225 -12.37 -16.54 11.12
CA VAL A 225 -11.70 -17.83 11.37
C VAL A 225 -11.80 -18.77 10.15
N ARG A 226 -12.91 -18.66 9.41
CA ARG A 226 -13.13 -19.34 8.12
C ARG A 226 -14.04 -18.46 7.26
N CYS A 227 -13.84 -18.46 5.95
CA CYS A 227 -14.70 -17.72 5.04
C CYS A 227 -16.13 -18.27 5.04
N ALA A 228 -17.11 -17.37 4.97
CA ALA A 228 -18.52 -17.75 4.91
C ALA A 228 -18.85 -18.41 3.55
N ARG A 229 -20.00 -19.08 3.48
CA ARG A 229 -20.52 -19.58 2.19
C ARG A 229 -20.68 -18.40 1.23
N GLY A 230 -20.14 -18.49 0.03
CA GLY A 230 -20.13 -17.34 -0.89
C GLY A 230 -18.90 -16.43 -0.78
N GLU A 231 -17.93 -16.76 0.07
CA GLU A 231 -16.65 -16.05 0.21
C GLU A 231 -15.49 -16.97 -0.12
N LYS A 232 -14.40 -16.37 -0.60
CA LYS A 232 -13.15 -17.05 -0.92
C LYS A 232 -11.99 -16.41 -0.16
N GLU A 233 -11.06 -17.24 0.25
CA GLU A 233 -9.87 -16.82 0.96
C GLU A 233 -8.82 -16.24 0.00
N ILE A 234 -8.08 -15.24 0.46
CA ILE A 234 -6.94 -14.61 -0.24
C ILE A 234 -5.63 -14.78 0.54
#